data_AF-A0A6L7NK28-F1
#
_entry.id   AF-A0A6L7NK28-F1
#
_cell.length_a   1.000
_cell.length_b   1.000
_cell.length_c   1.000
_cell.angle_alpha   90.00
_cell.angle_beta   90.00
_cell.angle_gamma   90.00
#
_symmetry.space_group_name_H-M   'P 1'
#
loop_
_entity.id
_entity.type
_entity.pdbx_description
1 polymer ?
#
loop_
_entity_poly.entity_id
_entity_poly.type
_entity_poly.pdbx_seq_one_letter_code
_entity_poly.pdbx_strand_id
1 'polypeptide(L)'
;MGSRSPVDTWFQLDLAALAPEDAGYLDLVFSAAALSPEGAVTDLLARSRQFATDLGGRLRQRVYDRVIPGLAVGVADALDRLPGREGSSDLSYAYRLSLRIFFRLLFQAYAEDRGLLPYGRNDRFDRHSLKRLAVTLSSSDSPAATFDAGATTLWRDLQTIWKAIDKGDRGLDVPAYNGGLFDADPGFRREGTDLADIELGDDCIGPALRDLLVDETPDGDVGPVDFRSLSVREFGTIYEGLLESELSRADMDLTVDKKNVYVPARPKDEVVVPKGDVYFHNRSGERKATGSYFTPEFAVEHLLDHTLEPVLAEHLKRVEELHDRGDHASAAEAFWDFRVADISMGSGHFLIAAVDR
;
A
#
# COMPACT_ATOMS: atom_id res chain seq x y z
N MET A 1 2.88 18.35 8.25
CA MET A 1 3.01 17.61 6.97
C MET A 1 2.82 18.58 5.82
N GLY A 2 3.73 18.59 4.85
CA GLY A 2 3.55 19.38 3.62
C GLY A 2 2.99 18.49 2.52
N SER A 3 1.88 18.87 1.89
CA SER A 3 1.39 18.24 0.67
C SER A 3 1.32 19.27 -0.44
N ARG A 4 1.71 18.88 -1.66
CA ARG A 4 1.63 19.74 -2.83
C ARG A 4 0.41 19.32 -3.66
N SER A 5 -0.46 20.28 -3.95
CA SER A 5 -1.36 20.22 -5.11
C SER A 5 -0.69 21.03 -6.24
N PRO A 6 -0.94 20.74 -7.53
CA PRO A 6 -0.40 21.52 -8.65
C PRO A 6 -0.70 23.02 -8.57
N VAL A 7 -1.69 23.44 -7.77
CA VAL A 7 -2.13 24.84 -7.66
C VAL A 7 -1.61 25.53 -6.39
N ASP A 8 -1.27 24.81 -5.31
CA ASP A 8 -0.83 25.41 -4.04
C ASP A 8 0.14 24.52 -3.25
N THR A 9 1.15 25.14 -2.62
CA THR A 9 2.03 24.50 -1.62
C THR A 9 1.66 25.03 -0.24
N TRP A 10 1.01 24.20 0.58
CA TRP A 10 0.64 24.57 1.94
C TRP A 10 1.41 23.74 2.97
N PHE A 11 1.73 24.39 4.09
CA PHE A 11 2.33 23.76 5.25
C PHE A 11 1.23 23.57 6.31
N GLN A 12 0.87 22.32 6.60
CA GLN A 12 -0.14 22.01 7.61
C GLN A 12 0.54 21.54 8.90
N LEU A 13 0.17 22.16 10.02
CA LEU A 13 0.62 21.80 11.35
C LEU A 13 -0.61 21.46 12.20
N ASP A 14 -0.58 20.28 12.83
CA ASP A 14 -1.61 19.90 13.79
C ASP A 14 -1.24 20.47 15.15
N LEU A 15 -1.87 21.60 15.49
CA LEU A 15 -1.63 22.27 16.77
C LEU A 15 -2.10 21.45 17.97
N ALA A 16 -3.02 20.50 17.79
CA ALA A 16 -3.47 19.64 18.86
C ALA A 16 -2.42 18.57 19.23
N ALA A 17 -1.52 18.26 18.30
CA ALA A 17 -0.40 17.35 18.52
C ALA A 17 0.86 18.05 19.07
N LEU A 18 0.87 19.39 19.17
CA LEU A 18 1.99 20.15 19.69
C LEU A 18 1.87 20.28 21.21
N ALA A 19 2.84 19.75 21.94
CA ALA A 19 2.89 19.91 23.39
C ALA A 19 3.12 21.40 23.75
N PRO A 20 2.55 21.93 24.84
CA PRO A 20 2.71 23.33 25.22
C PRO A 20 4.19 23.78 25.37
N GLU A 21 5.05 22.88 25.81
CA GLU A 21 6.51 23.05 25.89
C GLU A 21 7.17 23.28 24.53
N ASP A 22 6.57 22.78 23.46
CA ASP A 22 7.04 22.89 22.08
C ASP A 22 6.43 24.10 21.34
N ALA A 23 5.58 24.89 22.00
CA ALA A 23 4.95 26.06 21.39
C ALA A 23 5.98 27.10 20.87
N GLY A 24 7.19 27.13 21.45
CA GLY A 24 8.29 27.99 20.98
C GLY A 24 8.76 27.66 19.55
N TYR A 25 8.56 26.42 19.09
CA TYR A 25 8.91 26.02 17.71
C TYR A 25 7.97 26.65 16.66
N LEU A 26 6.82 27.19 17.05
CA LEU A 26 5.92 27.90 16.12
C LEU A 26 6.59 29.13 15.50
N ASP A 27 7.48 29.80 16.21
CA ASP A 27 8.16 31.00 15.70
C ASP A 27 9.17 30.68 14.58
N LEU A 28 9.70 29.44 14.57
CA LEU A 28 10.54 28.90 13.50
C LEU A 28 9.75 28.58 12.23
N VAL A 29 8.42 28.55 12.31
CA VAL A 29 7.53 28.25 11.18
C VAL A 29 6.78 29.50 10.72
N PHE A 30 6.31 30.33 11.66
CA PHE A 30 5.35 31.41 11.38
C PHE A 30 5.96 32.82 11.37
N SER A 31 7.26 32.97 11.65
CA SER A 31 7.92 34.28 11.54
C SER A 31 8.10 34.71 10.07
N ALA A 32 8.13 36.02 9.83
CA ALA A 32 8.37 36.56 8.49
C ALA A 32 9.72 36.10 7.89
N ALA A 33 10.74 35.89 8.74
CA ALA A 33 12.02 35.33 8.33
C ALA A 33 11.90 33.85 7.92
N ALA A 34 11.14 33.05 8.66
CA ALA A 34 10.91 31.64 8.34
C ALA A 34 10.17 31.43 7.01
N LEU A 35 9.29 32.37 6.66
CA LEU A 35 8.50 32.37 5.40
C LEU A 35 9.23 33.01 4.22
N SER A 36 10.42 33.59 4.42
CA SER A 36 11.21 34.13 3.32
C SER A 36 11.71 33.02 2.37
N PRO A 37 12.04 33.33 1.10
CA PRO A 37 12.77 32.40 0.24
C PRO A 37 14.07 31.98 0.95
N GLU A 38 14.31 30.67 1.10
CA GLU A 38 15.40 30.08 1.90
C GLU A 38 15.24 30.20 3.44
N GLY A 39 14.07 30.60 3.93
CA GLY A 39 13.74 30.54 5.35
C GLY A 39 13.49 29.11 5.85
N ALA A 40 13.38 28.97 7.18
CA ALA A 40 13.22 27.69 7.86
C ALA A 40 12.04 26.83 7.36
N VAL A 41 10.95 27.43 6.86
CA VAL A 41 9.84 26.67 6.25
C VAL A 41 10.27 25.97 4.97
N THR A 42 11.11 26.61 4.16
CA THR A 42 11.65 26.00 2.93
C THR A 42 12.51 24.77 3.28
N ASP A 43 13.35 24.90 4.30
CA ASP A 43 14.19 23.81 4.80
C ASP A 43 13.37 22.67 5.39
N LEU A 44 12.34 22.98 6.19
CA LEU A 44 11.42 21.99 6.76
C LEU A 44 10.66 21.22 5.67
N LEU A 45 10.19 21.92 4.62
CA LEU A 45 9.55 21.27 3.48
C LEU A 45 10.52 20.36 2.72
N ALA A 46 11.77 20.78 2.52
CA ALA A 46 12.80 19.96 1.90
C ALA A 46 13.11 18.70 2.73
N ARG A 47 13.30 18.85 4.05
CA ARG A 47 13.53 17.73 4.98
C ARG A 47 12.32 16.79 5.04
N SER A 48 11.10 17.31 5.03
CA SER A 48 9.88 16.49 5.00
C SER A 48 9.79 15.63 3.74
N ARG A 49 10.23 16.15 2.56
CA ARG A 49 10.28 15.36 1.32
C ARG A 49 11.34 14.28 1.36
N GLN A 50 12.51 14.60 1.91
CA GLN A 50 13.58 13.62 2.09
C GLN A 50 13.11 12.50 3.03
N PHE A 51 12.50 12.86 4.16
CA PHE A 51 11.93 11.90 5.11
C PHE A 51 10.88 10.98 4.45
N ALA A 52 9.97 11.53 3.63
CA ALA A 52 8.98 10.74 2.92
C ALA A 52 9.62 9.77 1.91
N THR A 53 10.65 10.19 1.18
CA THR A 53 11.43 9.33 0.27
C THR A 53 12.11 8.20 1.05
N ASP A 54 12.76 8.53 2.17
CA ASP A 54 13.47 7.56 2.99
C ASP A 54 12.50 6.57 3.64
N LEU A 55 11.33 7.03 4.09
CA LEU A 55 10.24 6.20 4.60
C LEU A 55 9.75 5.22 3.53
N GLY A 56 9.53 5.70 2.30
CA GLY A 56 9.14 4.84 1.17
C GLY A 56 10.17 3.74 0.90
N GLY A 57 11.46 4.09 0.89
CA GLY A 57 12.56 3.15 0.74
C GLY A 57 12.62 2.10 1.84
N ARG A 58 12.51 2.51 3.11
CA ARG A 58 12.48 1.60 4.27
C ARG A 58 11.25 0.69 4.27
N LEU A 59 10.08 1.24 3.98
CA LEU A 59 8.84 0.49 3.88
C LEU A 59 8.94 -0.57 2.79
N ARG A 60 9.41 -0.21 1.59
CA ARG A 60 9.62 -1.16 0.50
C ARG A 60 10.52 -2.32 0.92
N GLN A 61 11.64 -2.02 1.59
CA GLN A 61 12.55 -3.05 2.07
C GLN A 61 11.87 -3.97 3.08
N ARG A 62 11.16 -3.44 4.08
CA ARG A 62 10.40 -4.27 5.03
C ARG A 62 9.33 -5.11 4.35
N VAL A 63 8.65 -4.56 3.35
CA VAL A 63 7.63 -5.29 2.58
C VAL A 63 8.24 -6.51 1.89
N TYR A 64 9.38 -6.36 1.24
CA TYR A 64 10.03 -7.44 0.50
C TYR A 64 10.72 -8.45 1.40
N ASP A 65 11.37 -7.99 2.47
CA ASP A 65 12.20 -8.83 3.30
C ASP A 65 11.41 -9.52 4.41
N ARG A 66 10.28 -8.95 4.84
CA ARG A 66 9.57 -9.38 6.06
C ARG A 66 8.07 -9.56 5.91
N VAL A 67 7.36 -8.61 5.30
CA VAL A 67 5.89 -8.66 5.21
C VAL A 67 5.44 -9.75 4.25
N ILE A 68 5.88 -9.69 2.99
CA ILE A 68 5.40 -10.59 1.94
C ILE A 68 5.89 -12.02 2.12
N PRO A 69 7.17 -12.31 2.44
CA PRO A 69 7.64 -13.68 2.62
C PRO A 69 6.82 -14.45 3.66
N GLY A 70 6.66 -13.87 4.86
CA GLY A 70 5.92 -14.51 5.96
C GLY A 70 4.43 -14.64 5.65
N LEU A 71 3.81 -13.58 5.11
CA LEU A 71 2.41 -13.62 4.70
C LEU A 71 2.16 -14.68 3.63
N ALA A 72 3.05 -14.77 2.64
CA ALA A 72 2.86 -15.64 1.49
C ALA A 72 2.99 -17.12 1.83
N VAL A 73 3.92 -17.47 2.72
CA VAL A 73 4.02 -18.82 3.29
C VAL A 73 2.76 -19.14 4.11
N GLY A 74 2.33 -18.24 5.01
CA GLY A 74 1.15 -18.49 5.84
C GLY A 74 -0.15 -18.60 5.04
N VAL A 75 -0.29 -17.87 3.93
CA VAL A 75 -1.42 -18.02 3.00
C VAL A 75 -1.37 -19.36 2.27
N ALA A 76 -0.18 -19.82 1.84
CA ALA A 76 -0.04 -21.14 1.24
C ALA A 76 -0.44 -22.25 2.21
N ASP A 77 0.01 -22.16 3.48
CA ASP A 77 -0.34 -23.10 4.53
C ASP A 77 -1.84 -23.08 4.86
N ALA A 78 -2.45 -21.89 4.91
CA ALA A 78 -3.89 -21.75 5.15
C ALA A 78 -4.72 -22.36 4.01
N LEU A 79 -4.27 -22.19 2.76
CA LEU A 79 -4.90 -22.81 1.60
C LEU A 79 -4.79 -24.35 1.61
N ASP A 80 -3.64 -24.90 2.01
CA ASP A 80 -3.44 -26.35 2.11
C ASP A 80 -4.33 -26.99 3.18
N ARG A 81 -4.80 -26.21 4.17
CA ARG A 81 -5.75 -26.66 5.21
C ARG A 81 -7.22 -26.63 4.74
N LEU A 82 -7.52 -26.03 3.58
CA LEU A 82 -8.89 -26.01 3.07
C LEU A 82 -9.32 -27.40 2.56
N PRO A 83 -10.58 -27.80 2.79
CA PRO A 83 -11.09 -29.10 2.35
C PRO A 83 -10.90 -29.31 0.85
N GLY A 84 -10.27 -30.42 0.46
CA GLY A 84 -10.08 -30.78 -0.94
C GLY A 84 -8.91 -30.08 -1.66
N ARG A 85 -8.03 -29.37 -0.94
CA ARG A 85 -6.80 -28.76 -1.48
C ARG A 85 -5.49 -29.30 -0.87
N GLU A 86 -5.59 -30.32 -0.03
CA GLU A 86 -4.48 -30.93 0.70
C GLU A 86 -3.27 -31.25 -0.19
N GLY A 87 -2.14 -30.58 0.04
CA GLY A 87 -0.83 -30.92 -0.54
C GLY A 87 -0.64 -30.55 -2.01
N SER A 88 -1.50 -29.69 -2.58
CA SER A 88 -1.36 -29.20 -3.96
C SER A 88 -1.59 -27.70 -4.10
N SER A 89 -1.26 -26.91 -3.07
CA SER A 89 -1.30 -25.45 -3.15
C SER A 89 -0.65 -24.97 -4.44
N ASP A 90 -1.45 -24.43 -5.35
CA ASP A 90 -0.94 -23.63 -6.46
C ASP A 90 -0.23 -22.42 -5.83
N LEU A 91 1.10 -22.51 -5.72
CA LEU A 91 1.92 -21.50 -5.06
C LEU A 91 1.82 -20.14 -5.77
N SER A 92 1.56 -20.14 -7.09
CA SER A 92 1.27 -18.91 -7.83
C SER A 92 -0.09 -18.32 -7.41
N TYR A 93 -1.08 -19.18 -7.15
CA TYR A 93 -2.35 -18.74 -6.58
C TYR A 93 -2.22 -18.22 -5.15
N ALA A 94 -1.50 -18.93 -4.27
CA ALA A 94 -1.21 -18.49 -2.91
C ALA A 94 -0.51 -17.13 -2.89
N TYR A 95 0.46 -16.94 -3.78
CA TYR A 95 1.15 -15.66 -3.92
C TYR A 95 0.19 -14.53 -4.35
N ARG A 96 -0.67 -14.78 -5.36
CA ARG A 96 -1.69 -13.81 -5.77
C ARG A 96 -2.67 -13.44 -4.65
N LEU A 97 -3.09 -14.40 -3.82
CA LEU A 97 -3.92 -14.11 -2.65
C LEU A 97 -3.18 -13.23 -1.64
N SER A 98 -1.90 -13.51 -1.43
CA SER A 98 -1.03 -12.76 -0.52
C SER A 98 -0.89 -11.31 -0.96
N LEU A 99 -0.69 -11.08 -2.27
CA LEU A 99 -0.71 -9.73 -2.85
C LEU A 99 -2.05 -9.04 -2.63
N ARG A 100 -3.17 -9.75 -2.79
CA ARG A 100 -4.49 -9.17 -2.57
C ARG A 100 -4.71 -8.77 -1.11
N ILE A 101 -4.28 -9.59 -0.15
CA ILE A 101 -4.28 -9.25 1.28
C ILE A 101 -3.43 -8.01 1.52
N PHE A 102 -2.20 -8.00 0.99
CA PHE A 102 -1.29 -6.86 1.12
C PHE A 102 -1.90 -5.56 0.58
N PHE A 103 -2.53 -5.58 -0.60
CA PHE A 103 -3.20 -4.38 -1.13
C PHE A 103 -4.42 -3.96 -0.32
N ARG A 104 -5.17 -4.90 0.27
CA ARG A 104 -6.27 -4.56 1.20
C ARG A 104 -5.72 -3.86 2.46
N LEU A 105 -4.61 -4.34 3.00
CA LEU A 105 -3.92 -3.73 4.14
C LEU A 105 -3.44 -2.32 3.80
N LEU A 106 -2.76 -2.15 2.67
CA LEU A 106 -2.30 -0.84 2.20
C LEU A 106 -3.46 0.13 1.98
N PHE A 107 -4.52 -0.32 1.30
CA PHE A 107 -5.69 0.50 1.06
C PHE A 107 -6.35 0.94 2.37
N GLN A 108 -6.54 0.01 3.31
CA GLN A 108 -7.11 0.32 4.62
C GLN A 108 -6.21 1.32 5.36
N ALA A 109 -4.90 1.07 5.47
CA ALA A 109 -3.98 1.96 6.16
C ALA A 109 -3.97 3.36 5.55
N TYR A 110 -3.93 3.45 4.22
CA TYR A 110 -3.98 4.72 3.49
C TYR A 110 -5.33 5.43 3.66
N ALA A 111 -6.45 4.71 3.67
CA ALA A 111 -7.79 5.29 3.82
C ALA A 111 -8.08 5.75 5.25
N GLU A 112 -7.62 5.02 6.26
CA GLU A 112 -7.62 5.45 7.67
C GLU A 112 -6.79 6.71 7.83
N ASP A 113 -5.57 6.69 7.31
CA ASP A 113 -4.70 7.84 7.35
C ASP A 113 -5.35 9.00 6.59
N ARG A 114 -5.80 8.90 5.35
CA ARG A 114 -6.46 10.03 4.63
C ARG A 114 -7.79 10.51 5.22
N GLY A 115 -8.32 9.89 6.28
CA GLY A 115 -9.61 10.26 6.88
C GLY A 115 -10.80 9.88 6.00
N LEU A 116 -10.58 8.98 5.03
CA LEU A 116 -11.64 8.38 4.24
C LEU A 116 -12.42 7.39 5.09
N LEU A 117 -11.73 6.65 5.97
CA LEU A 117 -12.35 5.82 6.99
C LEU A 117 -12.55 6.60 8.32
N PRO A 118 -13.49 6.18 9.18
CA PRO A 118 -13.91 6.94 10.36
C PRO A 118 -12.98 6.76 11.58
N TYR A 119 -11.68 6.57 11.35
CA TYR A 119 -10.69 6.52 12.43
C TYR A 119 -10.69 7.83 13.24
N GLY A 120 -10.72 7.72 14.57
CA GLY A 120 -10.80 8.85 15.51
C GLY A 120 -12.16 9.55 15.54
N ARG A 121 -13.14 9.07 14.76
CA ARG A 121 -14.53 9.58 14.73
C ARG A 121 -15.53 8.55 15.26
N ASN A 122 -15.17 7.27 15.27
CA ASN A 122 -16.04 6.19 15.72
C ASN A 122 -15.26 5.13 16.53
N ASP A 123 -15.51 5.08 17.85
CA ASP A 123 -14.88 4.12 18.78
C ASP A 123 -15.09 2.64 18.42
N ARG A 124 -16.14 2.31 17.66
CA ARG A 124 -16.34 0.93 17.18
C ARG A 124 -15.40 0.61 16.03
N PHE A 125 -15.21 1.55 15.11
CA PHE A 125 -14.23 1.43 14.03
C PHE A 125 -12.81 1.40 14.60
N ASP A 126 -12.48 2.31 15.53
CA ASP A 126 -11.14 2.44 16.08
C ASP A 126 -10.61 1.14 16.70
N ARG A 127 -11.49 0.32 17.28
CA ARG A 127 -11.17 -0.98 17.85
C ARG A 127 -10.60 -1.99 16.85
N HIS A 128 -10.93 -1.86 15.57
CA HIS A 128 -10.47 -2.73 14.49
C HIS A 128 -9.50 -2.02 13.52
N SER A 129 -9.14 -0.77 13.83
CA SER A 129 -8.32 0.06 12.94
C SER A 129 -6.85 -0.34 12.94
N LEU A 130 -6.22 -0.28 11.76
CA LEU A 130 -4.78 -0.50 11.63
C LEU A 130 -4.00 0.60 12.34
N LYS A 131 -4.51 1.84 12.36
CA LYS A 131 -3.82 2.96 13.02
C LYS A 131 -3.75 2.78 14.53
N ARG A 132 -4.82 2.31 15.18
CA ARG A 132 -4.78 1.98 16.61
C ARG A 132 -3.84 0.81 16.91
N LEU A 133 -3.84 -0.20 16.05
CA LEU A 133 -2.90 -1.31 16.15
C LEU A 133 -1.44 -0.83 16.04
N ALA A 134 -1.14 0.03 15.06
CA ALA A 134 0.18 0.61 14.85
C ALA A 134 0.69 1.35 16.08
N VAL A 135 -0.14 2.23 16.67
CA VAL A 135 0.17 2.96 17.91
C VAL A 135 0.42 1.99 19.08
N THR A 136 -0.36 0.91 19.16
CA THR A 136 -0.19 -0.11 20.21
C THR A 136 1.12 -0.88 20.06
N LEU A 137 1.50 -1.18 18.81
CA LEU A 137 2.73 -1.92 18.49
C LEU A 137 3.99 -1.07 18.62
N SER A 138 3.90 0.25 18.44
CA SER A 138 5.02 1.19 18.57
C SER A 138 5.23 1.72 20.00
N SER A 139 4.33 1.43 20.94
CA SER A 139 4.43 1.93 22.31
C SER A 139 5.51 1.18 23.10
N SER A 140 6.43 1.92 23.71
CA SER A 140 7.52 1.40 24.56
C SER A 140 7.03 0.65 25.80
N ASP A 141 5.80 0.95 26.26
CA ASP A 141 5.17 0.31 27.41
C ASP A 141 4.46 -1.00 27.05
N SER A 142 4.35 -1.31 25.75
CA SER A 142 3.75 -2.53 25.27
C SER A 142 4.74 -3.69 25.46
N PRO A 143 4.37 -4.78 26.14
CA PRO A 143 5.19 -6.00 26.14
C PRO A 143 5.52 -6.37 24.70
N ALA A 144 6.73 -6.88 24.43
CA ALA A 144 7.10 -7.37 23.10
C ALA A 144 5.95 -8.23 22.58
N ALA A 145 5.21 -7.72 21.57
CA ALA A 145 3.92 -8.31 21.24
C ALA A 145 4.17 -9.76 20.79
N THR A 146 3.67 -10.68 21.59
CA THR A 146 3.72 -12.11 21.29
C THR A 146 2.46 -12.41 20.52
N PHE A 147 2.65 -12.95 19.33
CA PHE A 147 1.56 -13.32 18.45
C PHE A 147 1.31 -14.81 18.62
N ASP A 148 0.11 -15.17 19.07
CA ASP A 148 -0.26 -16.54 19.39
C ASP A 148 -0.73 -17.29 18.13
N ALA A 149 -0.23 -18.51 17.94
CA ALA A 149 -0.55 -19.32 16.76
C ALA A 149 -2.00 -19.86 16.74
N GLY A 150 -2.66 -19.93 17.90
CA GLY A 150 -4.06 -20.35 18.02
C GLY A 150 -5.06 -19.20 17.94
N ALA A 151 -4.60 -17.96 18.11
CA ALA A 151 -5.42 -16.76 17.98
C ALA A 151 -5.52 -16.34 16.51
N THR A 152 -6.69 -15.83 16.13
CA THR A 152 -6.95 -15.25 14.79
C THR A 152 -7.67 -13.92 14.91
N THR A 153 -7.41 -13.19 16.00
CA THR A 153 -8.13 -11.96 16.35
C THR A 153 -7.83 -10.84 15.37
N LEU A 154 -6.56 -10.67 15.00
CA LEU A 154 -6.12 -9.66 14.04
C LEU A 154 -6.74 -9.92 12.67
N TRP A 155 -6.78 -11.19 12.23
CA TRP A 155 -7.41 -11.55 10.96
C TRP A 155 -8.91 -11.23 10.94
N ARG A 156 -9.64 -11.52 12.04
CA ARG A 156 -11.07 -11.21 12.14
C ARG A 156 -11.36 -9.70 12.17
N ASP A 157 -10.48 -8.92 12.80
CA ASP A 157 -10.58 -7.46 12.79
C ASP A 157 -10.43 -6.92 11.37
N LEU A 158 -9.44 -7.43 10.61
CA LEU A 158 -9.27 -7.11 9.19
C LEU A 158 -10.49 -7.47 8.35
N GLN A 159 -11.00 -8.70 8.49
CA GLN A 159 -12.20 -9.15 7.76
C GLN A 159 -13.42 -8.28 8.07
N THR A 160 -13.56 -7.82 9.32
CA THR A 160 -14.64 -6.91 9.73
C THR A 160 -14.57 -5.60 8.96
N ILE A 161 -13.40 -4.96 8.91
CA ILE A 161 -13.22 -3.70 8.17
C ILE A 161 -13.33 -3.91 6.66
N TRP A 162 -12.76 -4.97 6.11
CA TRP A 162 -12.84 -5.26 4.67
C TRP A 162 -14.27 -5.50 4.19
N LYS A 163 -15.08 -6.20 4.99
CA LYS A 163 -16.51 -6.37 4.74
C LYS A 163 -17.26 -5.03 4.80
N ALA A 164 -16.91 -4.18 5.77
CA ALA A 164 -17.49 -2.84 5.90
C ALA A 164 -17.14 -1.95 4.70
N ILE A 165 -15.92 -2.03 4.17
CA ILE A 165 -15.49 -1.30 2.97
C ILE A 165 -16.29 -1.77 1.73
N ASP A 166 -16.46 -3.09 1.57
CA ASP A 166 -17.18 -3.68 0.44
C ASP A 166 -18.68 -3.36 0.47
N LYS A 167 -19.38 -3.69 1.56
CA LYS A 167 -20.85 -3.63 1.64
C LYS A 167 -21.40 -2.39 2.36
N GLY A 168 -20.53 -1.60 2.98
CA GLY A 168 -20.92 -0.54 3.92
C GLY A 168 -21.30 -1.11 5.29
N ASP A 169 -21.09 -0.32 6.34
CA ASP A 169 -21.54 -0.63 7.69
C ASP A 169 -21.91 0.66 8.44
N ARG A 170 -23.20 0.83 8.74
CA ARG A 170 -23.72 2.00 9.47
C ARG A 170 -23.25 2.05 10.92
N GLY A 171 -23.00 0.91 11.56
CA GLY A 171 -22.51 0.84 12.93
C GLY A 171 -21.06 1.28 13.05
N LEU A 172 -20.27 1.05 11.99
CA LEU A 172 -18.89 1.52 11.88
C LEU A 172 -18.76 2.88 11.20
N ASP A 173 -19.85 3.45 10.67
CA ASP A 173 -19.86 4.69 9.87
C ASP A 173 -19.00 4.60 8.59
N VAL A 174 -18.99 3.42 7.98
CA VAL A 174 -18.24 3.15 6.73
C VAL A 174 -19.24 3.11 5.57
N PRO A 175 -19.15 4.02 4.58
CA PRO A 175 -19.98 3.91 3.38
C PRO A 175 -19.52 2.71 2.54
N ALA A 176 -20.42 2.17 1.72
CA ALA A 176 -20.04 1.15 0.75
C ALA A 176 -19.19 1.82 -0.33
N TYR A 177 -17.88 1.53 -0.33
CA TYR A 177 -17.00 2.02 -1.39
C TYR A 177 -17.18 1.21 -2.66
N ASN A 178 -17.59 -0.07 -2.52
CA ASN A 178 -17.51 -1.07 -3.56
C ASN A 178 -16.07 -1.17 -4.12
N GLY A 179 -15.74 -2.27 -4.77
CA GLY A 179 -14.43 -2.39 -5.38
C GLY A 179 -14.02 -3.83 -5.55
N GLY A 180 -13.58 -4.15 -6.76
CA GLY A 180 -13.06 -5.47 -7.09
C GLY A 180 -11.89 -5.91 -6.21
N LEU A 181 -11.27 -5.05 -5.38
CA LEU A 181 -10.26 -5.45 -4.41
C LEU A 181 -10.86 -6.15 -3.17
N PHE A 182 -11.96 -5.63 -2.64
CA PHE A 182 -12.64 -6.14 -1.43
C PHE A 182 -13.79 -7.11 -1.73
N ASP A 183 -14.20 -7.18 -3.00
CA ASP A 183 -15.28 -8.06 -3.43
C ASP A 183 -14.99 -9.54 -3.16
N ALA A 184 -16.03 -10.22 -2.66
CA ALA A 184 -16.08 -11.64 -2.35
C ALA A 184 -17.00 -12.43 -3.31
N ASP A 185 -17.61 -11.77 -4.31
CA ASP A 185 -18.53 -12.40 -5.25
C ASP A 185 -17.84 -13.50 -6.09
N PRO A 186 -18.29 -14.77 -5.99
CA PRO A 186 -17.74 -15.88 -6.76
C PRO A 186 -17.93 -15.74 -8.28
N GLY A 187 -18.85 -14.89 -8.74
CA GLY A 187 -19.10 -14.61 -10.14
C GLY A 187 -18.04 -13.76 -10.83
N PHE A 188 -17.21 -13.02 -10.06
CA PHE A 188 -16.20 -12.11 -10.60
C PHE A 188 -14.78 -12.65 -10.49
N ARG A 189 -14.37 -13.20 -9.33
CA ARG A 189 -13.02 -13.75 -9.11
C ARG A 189 -12.98 -14.80 -7.99
N ARG A 190 -12.43 -15.99 -8.28
CA ARG A 190 -12.23 -17.10 -7.31
C ARG A 190 -11.45 -16.66 -6.08
N GLU A 191 -10.50 -15.75 -6.25
CA GLU A 191 -9.68 -15.15 -5.19
C GLU A 191 -10.49 -14.45 -4.11
N GLY A 192 -11.69 -13.93 -4.42
CA GLY A 192 -12.52 -13.21 -3.43
C GLY A 192 -13.15 -14.16 -2.43
N THR A 193 -13.64 -15.28 -2.94
CA THR A 193 -14.29 -16.34 -2.16
C THR A 193 -13.28 -17.11 -1.31
N ASP A 194 -12.16 -17.54 -1.89
CA ASP A 194 -11.14 -18.28 -1.13
C ASP A 194 -10.55 -17.41 0.01
N LEU A 195 -10.43 -16.09 -0.18
CA LEU A 195 -10.01 -15.16 0.90
C LEU A 195 -11.04 -15.03 2.03
N ALA A 196 -12.32 -15.26 1.76
CA ALA A 196 -13.35 -15.27 2.79
C ALA A 196 -13.31 -16.55 3.63
N ASP A 197 -12.80 -17.65 3.06
CA ASP A 197 -12.79 -18.98 3.66
C ASP A 197 -11.49 -19.30 4.43
N ILE A 198 -10.39 -18.58 4.18
CA ILE A 198 -9.15 -18.74 4.96
C ILE A 198 -9.20 -17.97 6.28
N GLU A 199 -8.54 -18.52 7.30
CA GLU A 199 -8.15 -17.81 8.52
C GLU A 199 -6.63 -17.84 8.66
N LEU A 200 -6.03 -16.67 8.94
CA LEU A 200 -4.61 -16.56 9.27
C LEU A 200 -4.45 -16.43 10.79
N GLY A 201 -3.51 -17.21 11.34
CA GLY A 201 -3.08 -17.10 12.73
C GLY A 201 -2.44 -15.74 13.00
N ASP A 202 -2.57 -15.25 14.23
CA ASP A 202 -1.95 -14.01 14.66
C ASP A 202 -0.42 -14.11 14.56
N ASP A 203 0.16 -15.30 14.74
CA ASP A 203 1.58 -15.61 14.51
C ASP A 203 2.05 -15.39 13.07
N CYS A 204 1.14 -15.45 12.10
CA CYS A 204 1.41 -15.16 10.70
C CYS A 204 1.13 -13.68 10.36
N ILE A 205 -0.09 -13.20 10.63
CA ILE A 205 -0.50 -11.85 10.19
C ILE A 205 0.06 -10.75 11.10
N GLY A 206 0.29 -11.03 12.37
CA GLY A 206 0.80 -10.08 13.35
C GLY A 206 2.19 -9.53 13.04
N PRO A 207 3.21 -10.36 12.77
CA PRO A 207 4.52 -9.89 12.32
C PRO A 207 4.43 -9.06 11.04
N ALA A 208 3.64 -9.52 10.06
CA ALA A 208 3.41 -8.79 8.81
C ALA A 208 2.80 -7.40 9.06
N LEU A 209 1.82 -7.29 9.97
CA LEU A 209 1.22 -6.02 10.38
C LEU A 209 2.23 -5.13 11.12
N ARG A 210 3.06 -5.68 12.01
CA ARG A 210 4.11 -4.91 12.69
C ARG A 210 5.09 -4.31 11.69
N ASP A 211 5.66 -5.12 10.80
CA ASP A 211 6.64 -4.67 9.82
C ASP A 211 6.03 -3.71 8.78
N LEU A 212 4.72 -3.82 8.52
CA LEU A 212 4.00 -2.92 7.62
C LEU A 212 3.67 -1.57 8.27
N LEU A 213 3.20 -1.58 9.53
CA LEU A 213 2.57 -0.43 10.17
C LEU A 213 3.51 0.37 11.06
N VAL A 214 4.65 -0.18 11.46
CA VAL A 214 5.62 0.46 12.34
C VAL A 214 6.91 0.72 11.57
N ASP A 215 7.45 1.93 11.73
CA ASP A 215 8.75 2.34 11.23
C ASP A 215 9.69 2.59 12.41
N GLU A 216 10.96 2.27 12.20
CA GLU A 216 12.06 2.63 13.09
C GLU A 216 12.99 3.53 12.28
N THR A 217 13.17 4.77 12.74
CA THR A 217 14.06 5.73 12.09
C THR A 217 15.52 5.37 12.36
N PRO A 218 16.48 5.84 11.54
CA PRO A 218 17.91 5.65 11.81
C PRO A 218 18.37 6.20 13.17
N ASP A 219 17.63 7.16 13.72
CA ASP A 219 17.90 7.77 15.03
C ASP A 219 17.36 6.93 16.19
N GLY A 220 16.69 5.81 15.90
CA GLY A 220 16.14 4.87 16.88
C GLY A 220 14.71 5.19 17.32
N ASP A 221 14.05 6.17 16.69
CA ASP A 221 12.66 6.48 17.00
C ASP A 221 11.73 5.44 16.36
N VAL A 222 10.88 4.83 17.18
CA VAL A 222 9.88 3.86 16.75
C VAL A 222 8.52 4.53 16.72
N GLY A 223 7.81 4.43 15.60
CA GLY A 223 6.49 5.05 15.47
C GLY A 223 5.63 4.45 14.35
N PRO A 224 4.33 4.78 14.32
CA PRO A 224 3.46 4.37 13.23
C PRO A 224 3.93 4.96 11.89
N VAL A 225 3.85 4.17 10.83
CA VAL A 225 4.00 4.65 9.46
C VAL A 225 2.90 5.68 9.16
N ASP A 226 3.27 6.77 8.51
CA ASP A 226 2.34 7.73 7.93
C ASP A 226 2.16 7.45 6.43
N PHE A 227 1.10 6.72 6.10
CA PHE A 227 0.77 6.37 4.73
C PHE A 227 0.32 7.59 3.90
N ARG A 228 -0.04 8.73 4.52
CA ARG A 228 -0.36 9.96 3.78
C ARG A 228 0.85 10.52 3.06
N SER A 229 2.04 10.37 3.65
CA SER A 229 3.31 10.88 3.13
C SER A 229 3.87 10.06 1.97
N LEU A 230 3.39 8.83 1.76
CA LEU A 230 3.82 7.96 0.67
C LEU A 230 3.28 8.46 -0.66
N SER A 231 4.17 8.62 -1.63
CA SER A 231 3.80 9.01 -2.99
C SER A 231 3.27 7.81 -3.77
N VAL A 232 2.43 8.08 -4.78
CA VAL A 232 1.92 7.04 -5.69
C VAL A 232 3.06 6.32 -6.43
N ARG A 233 4.19 7.00 -6.65
CA ARG A 233 5.40 6.40 -7.23
C ARG A 233 5.99 5.33 -6.31
N GLU A 234 6.13 5.60 -5.02
CA GLU A 234 6.66 4.63 -4.07
C GLU A 234 5.80 3.36 -4.07
N PHE A 235 4.46 3.50 -4.09
CA PHE A 235 3.54 2.37 -4.26
C PHE A 235 3.76 1.60 -5.56
N GLY A 236 3.95 2.30 -6.69
CA GLY A 236 4.27 1.68 -7.97
C GLY A 236 5.54 0.83 -7.90
N THR A 237 6.61 1.33 -7.27
CA THR A 237 7.85 0.57 -7.15
C THR A 237 7.72 -0.67 -6.25
N ILE A 238 6.90 -0.60 -5.20
CA ILE A 238 6.56 -1.75 -4.35
C ILE A 238 5.79 -2.79 -5.18
N TYR A 239 4.76 -2.36 -5.91
CA TYR A 239 3.96 -3.25 -6.75
C TYR A 239 4.81 -3.99 -7.79
N GLU A 240 5.68 -3.26 -8.50
CA GLU A 240 6.52 -3.82 -9.55
C GLU A 240 7.50 -4.86 -9.03
N GLY A 241 8.19 -4.58 -7.93
CA GLY A 241 9.14 -5.55 -7.39
C GLY A 241 8.45 -6.81 -6.87
N LEU A 242 7.21 -6.71 -6.37
CA LEU A 242 6.43 -7.89 -6.00
C LEU A 242 6.00 -8.72 -7.21
N LEU A 243 5.72 -8.11 -8.36
CA LEU A 243 5.42 -8.88 -9.58
C LEU A 243 6.62 -9.68 -10.10
N GLU A 244 7.84 -9.31 -9.72
CA GLU A 244 9.08 -10.03 -10.07
C GLU A 244 9.37 -11.21 -9.11
N SER A 245 8.51 -11.45 -8.13
CA SER A 245 8.71 -12.48 -7.11
C SER A 245 7.77 -13.68 -7.29
N GLU A 246 8.17 -14.81 -6.71
CA GLU A 246 7.37 -16.03 -6.72
C GLU A 246 7.57 -16.86 -5.44
N LEU A 247 6.63 -17.78 -5.23
CA LEU A 247 6.71 -18.82 -4.21
C LEU A 247 7.12 -20.14 -4.86
N SER A 248 8.09 -20.81 -4.26
CA SER A 248 8.55 -22.14 -4.66
C SER A 248 8.62 -23.07 -3.45
N ARG A 249 8.60 -24.39 -3.71
CA ARG A 249 8.84 -25.42 -2.69
C ARG A 249 10.27 -25.91 -2.78
N ALA A 250 10.96 -26.00 -1.65
CA ALA A 250 12.36 -26.40 -1.62
C ALA A 250 12.53 -27.91 -1.90
N ASP A 251 13.21 -28.27 -2.99
CA ASP A 251 13.50 -29.68 -3.31
C ASP A 251 14.63 -30.29 -2.45
N MET A 252 15.39 -29.43 -1.78
CA MET A 252 16.50 -29.76 -0.89
C MET A 252 16.66 -28.65 0.16
N ASP A 253 17.48 -28.90 1.19
CA ASP A 253 17.79 -27.87 2.19
C ASP A 253 18.50 -26.69 1.51
N LEU A 254 17.99 -25.48 1.76
CA LEU A 254 18.53 -24.24 1.21
C LEU A 254 19.13 -23.37 2.31
N THR A 255 20.18 -22.65 1.95
CA THR A 255 20.76 -21.55 2.70
C THR A 255 20.77 -20.29 1.82
N VAL A 256 21.22 -19.16 2.34
CA VAL A 256 21.34 -17.91 1.57
C VAL A 256 22.80 -17.52 1.37
N ASP A 257 23.13 -17.02 0.17
CA ASP A 257 24.45 -16.48 -0.11
C ASP A 257 24.62 -15.03 0.42
N LYS A 258 25.79 -14.42 0.16
CA LYS A 258 26.07 -13.03 0.57
C LYS A 258 25.16 -11.97 -0.07
N LYS A 259 24.38 -12.35 -1.08
CA LYS A 259 23.42 -11.49 -1.80
C LYS A 259 21.97 -11.83 -1.43
N ASN A 260 21.75 -12.62 -0.39
CA ASN A 260 20.43 -13.13 0.02
C ASN A 260 19.72 -13.95 -1.07
N VAL A 261 20.49 -14.65 -1.91
CA VAL A 261 19.93 -15.58 -2.90
C VAL A 261 19.96 -16.99 -2.34
N TYR A 262 18.84 -17.71 -2.48
CA TYR A 262 18.74 -19.11 -2.04
C TYR A 262 19.66 -20.01 -2.87
N VAL A 263 20.44 -20.83 -2.16
CA VAL A 263 21.36 -21.81 -2.73
C VAL A 263 21.30 -23.11 -1.93
N PRO A 264 21.61 -24.28 -2.53
CA PRO A 264 21.67 -25.53 -1.80
C PRO A 264 22.61 -25.47 -0.58
N ALA A 265 22.11 -25.87 0.58
CA ALA A 265 22.89 -25.92 1.81
C ALA A 265 23.93 -27.05 1.75
N ARG A 266 25.18 -26.74 2.12
CA ARG A 266 26.23 -27.76 2.30
C ARG A 266 26.17 -28.29 3.74
N PRO A 267 26.81 -29.44 4.05
CA PRO A 267 26.69 -30.08 5.38
C PRO A 267 27.11 -29.25 6.60
N LYS A 268 27.77 -28.09 6.41
CA LYS A 268 28.18 -27.17 7.49
C LYS A 268 27.46 -25.83 7.45
N ASP A 269 26.61 -25.61 6.44
CA ASP A 269 25.87 -24.38 6.30
C ASP A 269 24.63 -24.43 7.23
N GLU A 270 24.20 -23.27 7.70
CA GLU A 270 22.93 -23.12 8.39
C GLU A 270 21.79 -23.25 7.37
N VAL A 271 20.87 -24.17 7.64
CA VAL A 271 19.69 -24.37 6.80
C VAL A 271 18.66 -23.29 7.14
N VAL A 272 18.34 -22.46 6.15
CA VAL A 272 17.36 -21.38 6.28
C VAL A 272 15.98 -21.86 5.84
N VAL A 273 15.93 -22.73 4.82
CA VAL A 273 14.68 -23.36 4.34
C VAL A 273 14.91 -24.85 4.24
N PRO A 274 14.28 -25.66 5.12
CA PRO A 274 14.30 -27.11 5.01
C PRO A 274 13.70 -27.62 3.70
N LYS A 275 14.16 -28.80 3.27
CA LYS A 275 13.53 -29.52 2.16
C LYS A 275 12.03 -29.72 2.43
N GLY A 276 11.21 -29.36 1.45
CA GLY A 276 9.75 -29.50 1.47
C GLY A 276 9.02 -28.22 1.85
N ASP A 277 9.71 -27.23 2.42
CA ASP A 277 9.11 -25.99 2.87
C ASP A 277 8.92 -25.00 1.71
N VAL A 278 7.90 -24.15 1.83
CA VAL A 278 7.62 -23.08 0.88
C VAL A 278 8.52 -21.89 1.19
N TYR A 279 9.08 -21.26 0.16
CA TYR A 279 9.90 -20.06 0.29
C TYR A 279 9.60 -19.04 -0.80
N PHE A 280 9.79 -17.77 -0.45
CA PHE A 280 9.62 -16.63 -1.35
C PHE A 280 10.96 -16.25 -1.96
N HIS A 281 11.02 -16.04 -3.27
CA HIS A 281 12.23 -15.57 -3.92
C HIS A 281 11.94 -14.69 -5.14
N ASN A 282 12.91 -13.85 -5.50
CA ASN A 282 12.84 -13.10 -6.74
C ASN A 282 13.22 -13.98 -7.94
N ARG A 283 12.57 -13.74 -9.06
CA ARG A 283 12.94 -14.29 -10.38
C ARG A 283 14.21 -13.62 -10.87
N SER A 284 15.35 -14.01 -10.30
CA SER A 284 16.65 -13.44 -10.62
C SER A 284 17.00 -13.69 -12.09
N GLY A 285 16.78 -12.68 -12.95
CA GLY A 285 17.13 -12.72 -14.38
C GLY A 285 16.01 -12.36 -15.36
N GLU A 286 14.75 -12.26 -14.91
CA GLU A 286 13.60 -12.07 -15.81
C GLU A 286 13.26 -10.61 -16.17
N ARG A 287 14.02 -9.60 -15.71
CA ARG A 287 13.87 -8.20 -16.21
C ARG A 287 13.92 -8.08 -17.73
N LYS A 288 14.58 -9.04 -18.41
CA LYS A 288 14.63 -9.12 -19.88
C LYS A 288 13.54 -9.98 -20.51
N ALA A 289 12.84 -10.81 -19.72
CA ALA A 289 11.87 -11.79 -20.21
C ALA A 289 10.43 -11.33 -20.01
N THR A 290 10.11 -10.61 -18.93
CA THR A 290 8.74 -10.12 -18.64
C THR A 290 8.43 -8.76 -19.27
N GLY A 291 9.44 -8.04 -19.78
CA GLY A 291 9.27 -6.73 -20.45
C GLY A 291 8.71 -5.62 -19.55
N SER A 292 8.71 -5.81 -18.23
CA SER A 292 8.17 -4.85 -17.27
C SER A 292 9.20 -3.75 -17.02
N TYR A 293 9.04 -2.61 -17.70
CA TYR A 293 9.89 -1.43 -17.55
C TYR A 293 9.06 -0.26 -17.03
N PHE A 294 9.53 0.37 -15.95
CA PHE A 294 9.00 1.65 -15.49
C PHE A 294 9.29 2.74 -16.53
N THR A 295 8.25 3.48 -16.94
CA THR A 295 8.44 4.64 -17.81
C THR A 295 8.84 5.83 -16.96
N PRO A 296 10.02 6.46 -17.19
CA PRO A 296 10.46 7.61 -16.40
C PRO A 296 9.43 8.73 -16.40
N GLU A 297 9.28 9.44 -15.27
CA GLU A 297 8.30 10.52 -15.10
C GLU A 297 8.37 11.55 -16.24
N PHE A 298 9.57 12.02 -16.61
CA PHE A 298 9.70 12.99 -17.70
C PHE A 298 9.12 12.48 -19.02
N ALA A 299 9.16 11.17 -19.26
CA ALA A 299 8.63 10.56 -20.48
C ALA A 299 7.11 10.38 -20.39
N VAL A 300 6.59 10.05 -19.21
CA VAL A 300 5.13 10.03 -18.95
C VAL A 300 4.56 11.42 -19.15
N GLU A 301 5.10 12.43 -18.47
CA GLU A 301 4.67 13.83 -18.58
C GLU A 301 4.73 14.32 -20.03
N HIS A 302 5.84 14.07 -20.72
CA HIS A 302 5.98 14.45 -22.13
C HIS A 302 4.92 13.80 -23.04
N LEU A 303 4.60 12.53 -22.80
CA LEU A 303 3.55 11.85 -23.55
C LEU A 303 2.17 12.42 -23.23
N LEU A 304 1.87 12.70 -21.96
CA LEU A 304 0.61 13.31 -21.57
C LEU A 304 0.45 14.71 -22.17
N ASP A 305 1.47 15.57 -22.09
CA ASP A 305 1.50 16.94 -22.63
C ASP A 305 1.23 16.95 -24.15
N HIS A 306 1.77 15.98 -24.88
CA HIS A 306 1.69 15.96 -26.35
C HIS A 306 0.60 15.07 -26.92
N THR A 307 -0.04 14.23 -26.10
CA THR A 307 -1.09 13.31 -26.56
C THR A 307 -2.40 13.46 -25.81
N LEU A 308 -2.39 13.41 -24.48
CA LEU A 308 -3.61 13.48 -23.68
C LEU A 308 -4.16 14.91 -23.63
N GLU A 309 -3.33 15.90 -23.28
CA GLU A 309 -3.78 17.28 -23.12
C GLU A 309 -4.43 17.87 -24.38
N PRO A 310 -3.88 17.70 -25.60
CA PRO A 310 -4.50 18.26 -26.79
C PRO A 310 -5.87 17.64 -27.08
N VAL A 311 -6.00 16.32 -26.87
CA VAL A 311 -7.25 15.59 -27.13
C VAL A 311 -8.30 15.90 -26.05
N LEU A 312 -7.87 16.07 -24.80
CA LEU A 312 -8.72 16.51 -23.71
C LEU A 312 -9.21 17.95 -23.96
N ALA A 313 -8.34 18.86 -24.39
CA ALA A 313 -8.72 20.23 -24.75
C ALA A 313 -9.73 20.26 -25.91
N GLU A 314 -9.53 19.46 -26.95
CA GLU A 314 -10.50 19.33 -28.05
C GLU A 314 -11.84 18.76 -27.58
N HIS A 315 -11.81 17.78 -26.67
CA HIS A 315 -13.02 17.23 -26.07
C HIS A 315 -13.79 18.28 -25.26
N LEU A 316 -13.11 18.98 -24.35
CA LEU A 316 -13.72 20.02 -23.52
C LEU A 316 -14.27 21.18 -24.35
N LYS A 317 -13.60 21.55 -25.45
CA LYS A 317 -14.12 22.55 -26.38
C LYS A 317 -15.46 22.12 -27.01
N ARG A 318 -15.60 20.85 -27.40
CA ARG A 318 -16.88 20.32 -27.92
C ARG A 318 -17.99 20.35 -26.86
N VAL A 319 -17.64 20.07 -25.60
CA VAL A 319 -18.56 20.16 -24.46
C VAL A 319 -19.00 21.61 -24.24
N GLU A 320 -18.07 22.56 -24.28
CA GLU A 320 -18.34 24.00 -24.14
C GLU A 320 -19.24 24.51 -25.27
N GLU A 321 -18.99 24.13 -26.52
CA GLU A 321 -19.84 24.51 -27.67
C GLU A 321 -21.28 23.97 -27.56
N LEU A 322 -21.49 22.79 -26.97
CA LEU A 322 -22.83 22.27 -26.67
C LEU A 322 -23.49 23.05 -25.53
N HIS A 323 -22.73 23.35 -24.49
CA HIS A 323 -23.19 24.13 -23.34
C HIS A 323 -23.62 25.55 -23.75
N ASP A 324 -22.81 26.26 -24.54
CA ASP A 324 -23.07 27.63 -25.00
C ASP A 324 -24.28 27.74 -25.92
N ARG A 325 -24.62 26.66 -26.62
CA ARG A 325 -25.84 26.56 -27.43
C ARG A 325 -27.09 26.25 -26.61
N GLY A 326 -26.95 26.08 -25.30
CA GLY A 326 -28.03 25.72 -24.38
C GLY A 326 -28.40 24.23 -24.36
N ASP A 327 -27.62 23.37 -25.04
CA ASP A 327 -27.85 21.92 -25.05
C ASP A 327 -27.12 21.25 -23.88
N HIS A 328 -27.59 21.52 -22.68
CA HIS A 328 -26.97 21.04 -21.45
C HIS A 328 -27.02 19.52 -21.29
N ALA A 329 -28.02 18.86 -21.87
CA ALA A 329 -28.15 17.40 -21.80
C ALA A 329 -27.03 16.72 -22.61
N SER A 330 -26.85 17.12 -23.87
CA SER A 330 -25.79 16.59 -24.71
C SER A 330 -24.40 16.99 -24.19
N ALA A 331 -24.25 18.20 -23.62
CA ALA A 331 -22.99 18.61 -22.99
C ALA A 331 -22.62 17.72 -21.80
N ALA A 332 -23.60 17.36 -20.95
CA ALA A 332 -23.37 16.48 -19.81
C ALA A 332 -23.04 15.04 -20.25
N GLU A 333 -23.71 14.51 -21.27
CA GLU A 333 -23.38 13.20 -21.84
C GLU A 333 -21.98 13.19 -22.45
N ALA A 334 -21.67 14.20 -23.27
CA ALA A 334 -20.36 14.35 -23.90
C ALA A 334 -19.24 14.49 -22.86
N PHE A 335 -19.44 15.25 -21.79
CA PHE A 335 -18.44 15.42 -20.72
C PHE A 335 -17.97 14.08 -20.13
N TRP A 336 -18.88 13.13 -19.97
CA TRP A 336 -18.55 11.79 -19.47
C TRP A 336 -18.15 10.81 -20.58
N ASP A 337 -18.09 11.23 -21.84
CA ASP A 337 -17.70 10.41 -23.00
C ASP A 337 -16.24 10.64 -23.39
N PHE A 338 -15.35 10.56 -22.40
CA PHE A 338 -13.91 10.53 -22.59
C PHE A 338 -13.33 9.24 -22.00
N ARG A 339 -12.48 8.55 -22.76
CA ARG A 339 -11.90 7.27 -22.35
C ARG A 339 -10.41 7.27 -22.64
N VAL A 340 -9.63 6.95 -21.61
CA VAL A 340 -8.20 6.69 -21.72
C VAL A 340 -7.99 5.18 -21.56
N ALA A 341 -7.18 4.60 -22.43
CA ALA A 341 -6.83 3.19 -22.36
C ALA A 341 -5.31 3.02 -22.50
N ASP A 342 -4.72 2.37 -21.50
CA ASP A 342 -3.34 1.88 -21.57
C ASP A 342 -3.38 0.35 -21.64
N ILE A 343 -3.06 -0.18 -22.82
CA ILE A 343 -3.17 -1.61 -23.14
C ILE A 343 -2.08 -2.43 -22.45
N SER A 344 -1.00 -1.77 -22.00
CA SER A 344 0.15 -2.40 -21.34
C SER A 344 0.51 -1.67 -20.05
N MET A 345 -0.51 -1.37 -19.25
CA MET A 345 -0.41 -0.39 -18.16
C MET A 345 0.57 -0.75 -17.04
N GLY A 346 0.94 -2.02 -16.89
CA GLY A 346 1.82 -2.46 -15.80
C GLY A 346 1.28 -2.02 -14.43
N SER A 347 2.04 -1.18 -13.73
CA SER A 347 1.67 -0.56 -12.44
C SER A 347 0.58 0.51 -12.54
N GLY A 348 0.10 0.84 -13.74
CA GLY A 348 -0.91 1.86 -13.98
C GLY A 348 -0.36 3.29 -13.94
N HIS A 349 0.97 3.47 -13.98
CA HIS A 349 1.60 4.78 -13.78
C HIS A 349 1.09 5.86 -14.76
N PHE A 350 0.89 5.52 -16.03
CA PHE A 350 0.30 6.41 -17.03
C PHE A 350 -1.16 6.76 -16.72
N LEU A 351 -1.97 5.78 -16.36
CA LEU A 351 -3.40 6.00 -16.07
C LEU A 351 -3.59 6.86 -14.82
N ILE A 352 -2.73 6.69 -13.82
CA ILE A 352 -2.71 7.53 -12.62
C ILE A 352 -2.34 8.96 -13.01
N ALA A 353 -1.24 9.15 -13.74
CA ALA A 353 -0.82 10.47 -14.17
C ALA A 353 -1.83 11.16 -15.10
N ALA A 354 -2.57 10.38 -15.89
CA ALA A 354 -3.68 10.88 -16.72
C ALA A 354 -4.88 11.38 -15.92
N VAL A 355 -5.14 10.84 -14.72
CA VAL A 355 -6.23 11.30 -13.84
C VAL A 355 -5.92 12.67 -13.22
N ASP A 356 -4.63 13.00 -13.04
CA ASP A 356 -4.19 14.28 -12.49
C ASP A 356 -4.22 15.43 -13.52
N ARG A 357 -4.52 15.13 -14.79
CA ARG A 357 -4.73 16.11 -15.88
C ARG A 357 -6.19 16.51 -15.97
#